data_AF-A0A6A4F597-F1
#
_entry.id   AF-A0A6A4F597-F1
#
_cell.length_a   1.000
_cell.length_b   1.000
_cell.length_c   1.000
_cell.angle_alpha   90.00
_cell.angle_beta   90.00
_cell.angle_gamma   90.00
#
_symmetry.space_group_name_H-M   'P 1'
#
loop_
_entity.id
_entity.type
_entity.pdbx_description
1 polymer ?
#
loop_
_entity_poly.entity_id
_entity_poly.type
_entity_poly.pdbx_seq_one_letter_code
_entity_poly.pdbx_strand_id
1 'polypeptide(L)'
;MEAASTTEEPPDTANASPSQLVAASELISAGIALTKRLRKHYTIKKKRAVLQAIKGKTEREAAERPETVPFSGELITFMKDARRDSEVLTAKTMACYVRDQYPEWLESYMVGKKDAATGYESLLRLLRRFAYRHGFVQRTPSGLKEKLSDFVELRDEFAEMFKAMYIGDETSTVFNTDGTGIYFDMLPSKMLSEKGKPASITAEQKHC
;
A
#
# COMPACT_ATOMS: atom_id res chain seq x y z
N MET A 1 -79.56 -8.78 -20.49
CA MET A 1 -78.96 -9.73 -19.52
C MET A 1 -77.46 -9.61 -19.67
N GLU A 2 -76.84 -9.16 -18.58
CA GLU A 2 -75.43 -8.97 -18.21
C GLU A 2 -74.40 -8.46 -19.23
N ALA A 3 -73.94 -7.24 -18.94
CA ALA A 3 -72.66 -6.66 -19.34
C ALA A 3 -71.63 -6.80 -18.19
N ALA A 4 -70.37 -6.79 -18.58
CA ALA A 4 -69.15 -7.11 -17.85
C ALA A 4 -68.86 -6.28 -16.57
N SER A 5 -68.06 -6.86 -15.66
CA SER A 5 -67.32 -6.14 -14.61
C SER A 5 -65.91 -6.72 -14.41
N THR A 6 -64.94 -5.96 -14.95
CA THR A 6 -63.65 -5.52 -14.42
C THR A 6 -62.97 -6.31 -13.30
N THR A 7 -61.76 -6.78 -13.59
CA THR A 7 -60.69 -7.14 -12.65
C THR A 7 -59.92 -5.86 -12.25
N GLU A 8 -59.74 -5.64 -10.95
CA GLU A 8 -58.88 -4.59 -10.38
C GLU A 8 -57.39 -5.03 -10.33
N GLU A 9 -56.49 -4.12 -10.65
CA GLU A 9 -55.09 -4.09 -10.17
C GLU A 9 -54.80 -2.71 -9.54
N PRO A 10 -53.98 -2.61 -8.47
CA PRO A 10 -53.47 -1.35 -7.92
C PRO A 10 -51.92 -1.25 -8.04
N PRO A 11 -51.26 -0.16 -7.58
CA PRO A 11 -51.31 1.19 -8.13
C PRO A 11 -49.92 1.80 -8.46
N ASP A 12 -49.97 2.79 -9.35
CA ASP A 12 -49.09 3.95 -9.55
C ASP A 12 -47.70 3.99 -8.90
N THR A 13 -46.67 3.89 -9.75
CA THR A 13 -45.37 4.54 -9.51
C THR A 13 -45.46 5.98 -9.99
N ALA A 14 -45.63 6.92 -9.07
CA ALA A 14 -45.64 8.35 -9.35
C ALA A 14 -44.27 8.85 -9.89
N ASN A 15 -44.25 9.06 -11.21
CA ASN A 15 -43.75 10.26 -11.90
C ASN A 15 -42.49 10.97 -11.36
N ALA A 16 -41.37 10.76 -12.04
CA ALA A 16 -40.36 11.81 -12.23
C ALA A 16 -40.71 12.59 -13.52
N SER A 17 -41.01 13.89 -13.41
CA SER A 17 -41.34 14.73 -14.57
C SER A 17 -40.21 14.72 -15.62
N PRO A 18 -40.53 14.67 -16.93
CA PRO A 18 -39.54 14.64 -18.02
C PRO A 18 -38.53 15.80 -17.98
N SER A 19 -38.91 16.93 -17.40
CA SER A 19 -38.08 18.13 -17.23
C SER A 19 -36.92 17.96 -16.25
N GLN A 20 -37.03 17.09 -15.24
CA GLN A 20 -35.94 16.83 -14.27
C GLN A 20 -34.89 15.86 -14.84
N LEU A 21 -35.30 14.94 -15.72
CA LEU A 21 -34.40 13.99 -16.39
C LEU A 21 -33.58 14.67 -17.49
N VAL A 22 -34.14 15.67 -18.18
CA VAL A 22 -33.39 16.47 -19.18
C VAL A 22 -32.32 17.35 -18.49
N ALA A 23 -32.65 17.99 -17.36
CA ALA A 23 -31.69 18.79 -16.59
C ALA A 23 -30.56 17.94 -15.98
N ALA A 24 -30.86 16.73 -15.52
CA ALA A 24 -29.84 15.78 -15.03
C ALA A 24 -28.94 15.27 -16.17
N SER A 25 -29.50 15.02 -17.36
CA SER A 25 -28.75 14.56 -18.54
C SER A 25 -27.81 15.63 -19.12
N GLU A 26 -28.19 16.91 -19.03
CA GLU A 26 -27.31 18.04 -19.41
C GLU A 26 -26.12 18.21 -18.44
N LEU A 27 -26.32 18.01 -17.13
CA LEU A 27 -25.24 18.03 -16.14
C LEU A 27 -24.29 16.83 -16.26
N ILE A 28 -24.82 15.67 -16.65
CA ILE A 28 -24.02 14.46 -16.93
C ILE A 28 -23.24 14.62 -18.24
N SER A 29 -23.82 15.27 -19.25
CA SER A 29 -23.11 15.59 -20.50
C SER A 29 -22.02 16.66 -20.33
N ALA A 30 -22.18 17.59 -19.36
CA ALA A 30 -21.12 18.50 -18.96
C ALA A 30 -20.01 17.83 -18.12
N GLY A 31 -20.34 16.76 -17.38
CA GLY A 31 -19.40 15.99 -16.54
C GLY A 31 -18.60 14.89 -17.24
N ILE A 32 -19.03 14.42 -18.42
CA ILE A 32 -18.34 13.37 -19.22
C ILE A 32 -17.29 13.94 -20.18
N ALA A 33 -17.05 15.26 -20.15
CA ALA A 33 -15.74 15.74 -20.52
C ALA A 33 -14.75 15.22 -19.47
N LEU A 34 -14.21 14.01 -19.71
CA LEU A 34 -12.98 13.53 -19.09
C LEU A 34 -12.13 14.77 -18.86
N THR A 35 -11.77 15.05 -17.60
CA THR A 35 -10.60 15.88 -17.35
C THR A 35 -9.43 15.06 -17.90
N LYS A 36 -9.27 15.09 -19.23
CA LYS A 36 -8.08 14.68 -19.93
C LYS A 36 -7.02 15.41 -19.15
N ARG A 37 -6.18 14.68 -18.41
CA ARG A 37 -5.01 15.24 -17.75
C ARG A 37 -4.35 16.12 -18.80
N LEU A 38 -4.55 17.44 -18.69
CA LEU A 38 -3.99 18.38 -19.63
C LEU A 38 -2.50 18.12 -19.57
N ARG A 39 -1.91 17.62 -20.67
CA ARG A 39 -0.45 17.57 -20.78
C ARG A 39 -0.02 19.00 -20.55
N LYS A 40 0.61 19.27 -19.41
CA LYS A 40 1.07 20.62 -19.08
C LYS A 40 1.90 21.09 -20.27
N HIS A 41 1.42 22.11 -20.98
CA HIS A 41 2.15 22.63 -22.13
C HIS A 41 3.31 23.45 -21.62
N TYR A 42 4.50 22.87 -21.64
CA TYR A 42 5.73 23.55 -21.27
C TYR A 42 6.27 24.29 -22.49
N THR A 43 6.52 25.59 -22.32
CA THR A 43 7.29 26.35 -23.30
C THR A 43 8.70 25.78 -23.42
N ILE A 44 9.33 25.97 -24.58
CA ILE A 44 10.70 25.50 -24.84
C ILE A 44 11.67 26.00 -23.75
N LYS A 45 11.48 27.24 -23.26
CA LYS A 45 12.26 27.82 -22.15
C LYS A 45 12.10 27.02 -20.84
N LYS A 46 10.86 26.64 -20.49
CA LYS A 46 10.59 25.81 -19.30
C LYS A 46 11.21 24.41 -19.42
N LYS A 47 11.14 23.78 -20.60
CA LYS A 47 11.76 22.46 -20.83
C LYS A 47 13.28 22.53 -20.70
N ARG A 48 13.92 23.56 -21.29
CA ARG A 48 15.38 23.76 -21.18
C ARG A 48 15.83 23.95 -19.73
N ALA A 49 15.10 24.73 -18.94
CA ALA A 49 15.41 24.92 -17.52
C ALA A 49 15.37 23.61 -16.72
N VAL A 50 14.35 22.76 -16.97
CA VAL A 50 14.24 21.44 -16.32
C VAL A 50 15.38 20.52 -16.74
N LEU A 51 15.72 20.46 -18.03
CA LEU A 51 16.83 19.65 -18.53
C LEU A 51 18.18 20.12 -17.97
N GLN A 52 18.37 21.43 -17.79
CA GLN A 52 19.58 21.99 -17.19
C GLN A 52 19.67 21.69 -15.70
N ALA A 53 18.56 21.70 -14.97
CA ALA A 53 18.50 21.36 -13.54
C ALA A 53 18.69 19.86 -13.23
N ILE A 54 18.45 19.00 -14.22
CA ILE A 54 18.59 17.54 -14.13
C ILE A 54 19.94 17.06 -14.71
N LYS A 55 20.68 17.93 -15.40
CA LYS A 55 21.96 17.58 -16.01
C LYS A 55 22.95 17.06 -14.97
N GLY A 56 23.41 15.82 -15.14
CA GLY A 56 24.37 15.17 -14.24
C GLY A 56 23.75 14.46 -13.03
N LYS A 57 22.42 14.52 -12.86
CA LYS A 57 21.69 13.73 -11.86
C LYS A 57 21.36 12.34 -12.41
N THR A 58 21.38 11.34 -11.54
CA THR A 58 20.80 10.03 -11.84
C THR A 58 19.29 10.15 -12.07
N GLU A 59 18.67 9.20 -12.78
CA GLU A 59 17.21 9.21 -12.98
C GLU A 59 16.43 9.28 -11.66
N ARG A 60 16.98 8.71 -10.57
CA ARG A 60 16.40 8.80 -9.23
C ARG A 60 16.43 10.23 -8.69
N GLU A 61 17.60 10.86 -8.67
CA GLU A 61 17.79 12.24 -8.18
C GLU A 61 17.05 13.27 -9.06
N ALA A 62 16.88 12.98 -10.35
CA ALA A 62 16.11 13.78 -11.28
C ALA A 62 14.60 13.71 -11.02
N ALA A 63 14.11 12.54 -10.59
CA ALA A 63 12.72 12.29 -10.25
C ALA A 63 12.39 12.61 -8.78
N GLU A 64 13.40 12.94 -7.96
CA GLU A 64 13.24 13.23 -6.55
C GLU A 64 12.41 14.51 -6.34
N ARG A 65 11.19 14.30 -5.87
CA ARG A 65 10.34 15.35 -5.34
C ARG A 65 10.81 15.65 -3.90
N PRO A 66 10.96 16.93 -3.50
CA PRO A 66 11.43 17.29 -2.16
C PRO A 66 10.69 16.51 -1.06
N GLU A 67 11.43 16.07 -0.05
CA GLU A 67 10.86 15.38 1.11
C GLU A 67 9.81 16.28 1.75
N THR A 68 8.56 15.82 1.76
CA THR A 68 7.41 16.56 2.33
C THR A 68 7.37 16.44 3.85
N VAL A 69 8.15 15.52 4.42
CA VAL A 69 8.13 15.17 5.83
C VAL A 69 9.39 15.77 6.47
N PRO A 70 9.28 16.77 7.36
CA PRO A 70 10.43 17.49 7.90
C PRO A 70 11.26 16.67 8.92
N PHE A 71 10.71 15.56 9.40
CA PHE A 71 11.32 14.65 10.38
C PHE A 71 11.73 13.31 9.75
N SER A 72 12.25 13.33 8.52
CA SER A 72 12.55 12.10 7.77
C SER A 72 13.52 11.18 8.51
N GLY A 73 14.57 11.70 9.14
CA GLY A 73 15.56 10.90 9.89
C GLY A 73 14.97 10.12 11.07
N GLU A 74 14.13 10.76 11.87
CA GLU A 74 13.50 10.15 13.04
C GLU A 74 12.50 9.06 12.63
N LEU A 75 11.69 9.33 11.60
CA LEU A 75 10.75 8.35 11.05
C LEU A 75 11.49 7.14 10.46
N ILE A 76 12.62 7.32 9.77
CA ILE A 76 13.44 6.21 9.25
C ILE A 76 14.01 5.37 10.40
N THR A 77 14.45 6.02 11.48
CA THR A 77 15.00 5.33 12.65
C THR A 77 13.93 4.46 13.30
N PHE A 78 12.74 5.02 13.56
CA PHE A 78 11.58 4.27 14.02
C PHE A 78 11.24 3.08 13.10
N MET A 79 11.23 3.28 11.77
CA MET A 79 10.94 2.20 10.83
C MET A 79 11.97 1.07 10.88
N LYS A 80 13.25 1.40 11.07
CA LYS A 80 14.33 0.40 11.17
C LYS A 80 14.25 -0.36 12.49
N ASP A 81 13.97 0.33 13.59
CA ASP A 81 13.90 -0.28 14.91
C ASP A 81 12.66 -1.17 15.05
N ALA A 82 11.49 -0.72 14.60
CA ALA A 82 10.29 -1.57 14.52
C ALA A 82 10.53 -2.87 13.74
N ARG A 83 11.35 -2.82 12.66
CA ARG A 83 11.71 -4.04 11.92
C ARG A 83 12.80 -4.88 12.59
N ARG A 84 13.69 -4.27 13.37
CA ARG A 84 14.69 -4.97 14.18
C ARG A 84 14.01 -5.81 15.26
N ASP A 85 12.97 -5.26 15.87
CA ASP A 85 12.19 -5.90 16.93
C ASP A 85 11.11 -6.86 16.38
N SER A 86 11.13 -7.11 15.06
CA SER A 86 10.19 -8.00 14.35
C SER A 86 8.72 -7.55 14.44
N GLU A 87 8.47 -6.27 14.69
CA GLU A 87 7.13 -5.71 14.71
C GLU A 87 6.58 -5.48 13.31
N VAL A 88 5.24 -5.49 13.23
CA VAL A 88 4.49 -5.16 12.02
C VAL A 88 4.63 -3.67 11.68
N LEU A 89 5.48 -3.36 10.70
CA LEU A 89 5.53 -2.03 10.12
C LEU A 89 4.47 -1.87 9.03
N THR A 90 3.51 -0.97 9.25
CA THR A 90 2.49 -0.59 8.28
C THR A 90 2.40 0.93 8.16
N ALA A 91 1.68 1.40 7.14
CA ALA A 91 1.38 2.83 7.04
C ALA A 91 0.60 3.37 8.25
N LYS A 92 -0.19 2.51 8.91
CA LYS A 92 -0.94 2.86 10.11
C LYS A 92 -0.01 3.03 11.31
N THR A 93 0.94 2.12 11.52
CA THR A 93 1.90 2.25 12.64
C THR A 93 2.79 3.48 12.47
N MET A 94 3.23 3.79 11.24
CA MET A 94 3.88 5.06 10.94
C MET A 94 2.99 6.28 11.22
N ALA A 95 1.68 6.19 10.91
CA ALA A 95 0.75 7.29 11.18
C ALA A 95 0.50 7.50 12.68
N CYS A 96 0.48 6.43 13.48
CA CYS A 96 0.44 6.52 14.94
C CYS A 96 1.69 7.23 15.47
N TYR A 97 2.89 6.80 15.05
CA TYR A 97 4.13 7.46 15.43
C TYR A 97 4.11 8.97 15.09
N VAL A 98 3.66 9.33 13.88
CA VAL A 98 3.54 10.75 13.49
C VAL A 98 2.55 11.52 14.35
N ARG A 99 1.39 10.92 14.67
CA ARG A 99 0.41 11.54 15.56
C ARG A 99 0.98 11.78 16.95
N ASP A 100 1.76 10.82 17.46
CA ASP A 100 2.23 10.82 18.84
C ASP A 100 3.46 11.73 19.01
N GLN A 101 4.34 11.82 18.00
CA GLN A 101 5.57 12.61 18.07
C GLN A 101 5.46 13.99 17.40
N TYR A 102 4.59 14.14 16.40
CA TYR A 102 4.44 15.41 15.64
C TYR A 102 2.96 15.79 15.44
N PRO A 103 2.19 15.98 16.52
CA PRO A 103 0.77 16.32 16.43
C PRO A 103 0.54 17.66 15.70
N GLU A 104 1.37 18.67 15.96
CA GLU A 104 1.25 19.99 15.31
C GLU A 104 1.43 19.90 13.79
N TRP A 105 2.41 19.10 13.35
CA TRP A 105 2.62 18.88 11.91
C TRP A 105 1.46 18.12 11.30
N LEU A 106 0.92 17.11 12.00
CA LEU A 106 -0.23 16.35 11.56
C LEU A 106 -1.46 17.25 11.43
N GLU A 107 -1.73 18.12 12.40
CA GLU A 107 -2.81 19.10 12.35
C GLU A 107 -2.66 20.03 11.15
N SER A 108 -1.48 20.63 10.97
CA SER A 108 -1.18 21.48 9.82
C SER A 108 -1.36 20.74 8.49
N TYR A 109 -0.97 19.46 8.42
CA TYR A 109 -1.17 18.61 7.24
C TYR A 109 -2.64 18.33 6.92
N MET A 110 -3.50 18.28 7.95
CA MET A 110 -4.94 18.06 7.80
C MET A 110 -5.71 19.34 7.42
N VAL A 111 -5.14 20.52 7.64
CA VAL A 111 -5.73 21.80 7.21
C VAL A 111 -5.94 21.81 5.69
N GLY A 112 -7.16 22.13 5.26
CA GLY A 112 -7.52 22.20 3.84
C GLY A 112 -7.79 20.86 3.15
N LYS A 113 -7.82 19.75 3.90
CA LYS A 113 -8.36 18.47 3.39
C LYS A 113 -9.87 18.53 3.37
N LYS A 114 -10.48 17.90 2.36
CA LYS A 114 -11.94 17.88 2.16
C LYS A 114 -12.68 17.27 3.36
N ASP A 115 -12.20 16.11 3.82
CA ASP A 115 -12.79 15.33 4.92
C ASP A 115 -11.67 14.69 5.74
N ALA A 116 -11.91 14.42 7.03
CA ALA A 116 -10.93 13.79 7.91
C ALA A 116 -10.50 12.38 7.42
N ALA A 117 -11.46 11.58 6.94
CA ALA A 117 -11.19 10.26 6.36
C ALA A 117 -10.29 10.36 5.11
N THR A 118 -10.61 11.29 4.20
CA THR A 118 -9.81 11.57 3.00
C THR A 118 -8.42 12.10 3.36
N GLY A 119 -8.32 12.93 4.39
CA GLY A 119 -7.07 13.44 4.94
C GLY A 119 -6.18 12.30 5.45
N TYR A 120 -6.74 11.41 6.27
CA TYR A 120 -6.06 10.23 6.79
C TYR A 120 -5.61 9.27 5.69
N GLU A 121 -6.45 8.98 4.69
CA GLU A 121 -6.01 8.18 3.54
C GLU A 121 -4.86 8.83 2.76
N SER A 122 -4.90 10.16 2.62
CA SER A 122 -3.82 10.90 1.97
C SER A 122 -2.51 10.82 2.77
N LEU A 123 -2.59 10.83 4.10
CA LEU A 123 -1.45 10.61 4.99
C LEU A 123 -0.87 9.21 4.83
N LEU A 124 -1.72 8.17 4.85
CA LEU A 124 -1.26 6.79 4.63
C LEU A 124 -0.57 6.64 3.27
N ARG A 125 -1.08 7.31 2.23
CA ARG A 125 -0.43 7.34 0.90
C ARG A 125 0.92 8.05 0.91
N LEU A 126 1.04 9.16 1.65
CA LEU A 126 2.30 9.87 1.85
C LEU A 126 3.34 8.95 2.52
N LEU A 127 2.96 8.29 3.61
CA LEU A 127 3.84 7.42 4.39
C LEU A 127 4.27 6.16 3.62
N ARG A 128 3.38 5.57 2.81
CA ARG A 128 3.77 4.46 1.90
C ARG A 128 4.81 4.89 0.87
N ARG A 129 4.67 6.08 0.30
CA ARG A 129 5.64 6.63 -0.67
C ARG A 129 6.96 7.01 -0.01
N PHE A 130 6.90 7.52 1.22
CA PHE A 130 8.06 7.76 2.05
C PHE A 130 8.83 6.46 2.26
N ALA A 131 8.16 5.44 2.77
CA ALA A 131 8.76 4.13 3.02
C ALA A 131 9.42 3.53 1.76
N TYR A 132 8.73 3.57 0.62
CA TYR A 132 9.27 3.11 -0.67
C TYR A 132 10.56 3.83 -1.08
N ARG A 133 10.62 5.15 -0.91
CA ARG A 133 11.83 5.95 -1.22
C ARG A 133 13.01 5.55 -0.33
N HIS A 134 12.76 5.22 0.93
CA HIS A 134 13.79 4.80 1.87
C HIS A 134 14.05 3.29 1.88
N GLY A 135 13.66 2.58 0.81
CA GLY A 135 14.01 1.18 0.62
C GLY A 135 13.10 0.17 1.32
N PHE A 136 11.94 0.58 1.83
CA PHE A 136 10.94 -0.34 2.37
C PHE A 136 9.92 -0.73 1.30
N VAL A 137 9.72 -2.03 1.11
CA VAL A 137 8.82 -2.59 0.10
C VAL A 137 7.68 -3.33 0.78
N GLN A 138 6.51 -3.29 0.14
CA GLN A 138 5.36 -4.01 0.61
C GLN A 138 5.57 -5.54 0.46
N ARG A 139 5.42 -6.30 1.54
CA ARG A 139 5.60 -7.74 1.63
C ARG A 139 4.38 -8.37 2.31
N THR A 140 4.12 -9.63 1.96
CA THR A 140 3.17 -10.50 2.65
C THR A 140 3.83 -10.99 3.95
N PRO A 141 3.15 -10.92 5.12
CA PRO A 141 3.63 -11.53 6.35
C PRO A 141 3.85 -13.01 6.12
N SER A 142 5.09 -13.48 6.31
CA SER A 142 5.37 -14.90 6.52
C SER A 142 5.54 -15.07 8.02
N GLY A 143 4.63 -15.81 8.66
CA GLY A 143 4.68 -16.01 10.11
C GLY A 143 5.85 -16.88 10.51
N LEU A 144 6.98 -16.27 10.86
CA LEU A 144 8.10 -16.95 11.51
C LEU A 144 7.84 -16.92 13.02
N LYS A 145 7.82 -18.09 13.67
CA LYS A 145 7.49 -18.17 15.09
C LYS A 145 8.67 -17.83 16.02
N GLU A 146 9.89 -17.70 15.51
CA GLU A 146 11.11 -17.51 16.34
C GLU A 146 12.05 -16.45 15.75
N LYS A 147 13.07 -16.04 16.52
CA LYS A 147 14.02 -14.98 16.14
C LYS A 147 14.90 -15.43 14.97
N LEU A 148 15.18 -14.52 14.05
CA LEU A 148 15.95 -14.82 12.83
C LEU A 148 17.36 -15.37 13.13
N SER A 149 17.96 -14.91 14.22
CA SER A 149 19.31 -15.31 14.66
C SER A 149 19.38 -16.81 14.97
N ASP A 150 18.40 -17.31 15.70
CA ASP A 150 18.35 -18.69 16.21
C ASP A 150 18.18 -19.69 15.04
N PHE A 151 17.52 -19.29 13.95
CA PHE A 151 17.40 -20.11 12.74
C PHE A 151 18.67 -20.19 11.90
N VAL A 152 19.55 -19.19 11.98
CA VAL A 152 20.81 -19.23 11.23
C VAL A 152 21.74 -20.25 11.85
N GLU A 153 21.87 -20.25 13.17
CA GLU A 153 22.65 -21.23 13.91
C GLU A 153 22.10 -22.65 13.71
N LEU A 154 20.79 -22.83 13.87
CA LEU A 154 20.14 -24.13 13.66
C LEU A 154 20.28 -24.64 12.21
N ARG A 155 20.17 -23.74 11.22
CA ARG A 155 20.37 -24.10 9.81
C ARG A 155 21.80 -24.57 9.57
N ASP A 156 22.77 -23.86 10.11
CA ASP A 156 24.17 -24.16 9.86
C ASP A 156 24.59 -25.47 10.57
N GLU A 157 24.11 -25.69 11.80
CA GLU A 157 24.31 -26.96 12.51
C GLU A 157 23.64 -28.14 11.77
N PHE A 158 22.39 -27.98 11.35
CA PHE A 158 21.68 -29.00 10.57
C PHE A 158 22.38 -29.28 9.22
N ALA A 159 22.87 -28.24 8.54
CA ALA A 159 23.56 -28.39 7.26
C ALA A 159 24.88 -29.18 7.42
N GLU A 160 25.63 -28.94 8.50
CA GLU A 160 26.85 -29.70 8.78
C GLU A 160 26.54 -31.16 9.16
N MET A 161 25.51 -31.39 9.99
CA MET A 161 25.05 -32.75 10.30
C MET A 161 24.57 -33.51 9.06
N PHE A 162 23.76 -32.87 8.21
CA PHE A 162 23.24 -33.46 6.98
C PHE A 162 24.37 -33.80 6.01
N LYS A 163 25.31 -32.87 5.78
CA LYS A 163 26.48 -33.14 4.94
C LYS A 163 27.30 -34.31 5.47
N ALA A 164 27.54 -34.39 6.77
CA ALA A 164 28.34 -35.47 7.36
C ALA A 164 27.67 -36.84 7.23
N MET A 165 26.35 -36.90 7.39
CA MET A 165 25.58 -38.14 7.38
C MET A 165 25.34 -38.68 5.96
N TYR A 166 25.20 -37.79 4.97
CA TYR A 166 24.85 -38.15 3.59
C TYR A 166 25.98 -37.84 2.58
N ILE A 167 27.23 -37.69 3.03
CA ILE A 167 28.38 -37.29 2.18
C ILE A 167 28.64 -38.23 0.99
N GLY A 168 28.27 -39.50 1.14
CA GLY A 168 28.47 -40.55 0.14
C GLY A 168 27.23 -40.83 -0.73
N ASP A 169 26.10 -40.22 -0.42
CA ASP A 169 24.86 -40.44 -1.15
C ASP A 169 24.78 -39.51 -2.36
N GLU A 170 24.28 -40.05 -3.47
CA GLU A 170 24.12 -39.28 -4.69
C GLU A 170 22.91 -38.35 -4.56
N THR A 171 23.04 -37.10 -5.02
CA THR A 171 21.97 -36.08 -4.90
C THR A 171 20.65 -36.48 -5.57
N SER A 172 20.71 -37.44 -6.50
CA SER A 172 19.57 -38.05 -7.19
C SER A 172 18.61 -38.79 -6.25
N THR A 173 19.05 -39.13 -5.04
CA THR A 173 18.29 -39.90 -4.03
C THR A 173 17.54 -39.01 -3.02
N VAL A 174 17.76 -37.69 -3.05
CA VAL A 174 17.14 -36.73 -2.14
C VAL A 174 15.86 -36.17 -2.77
N PHE A 175 14.71 -36.52 -2.20
CA PHE A 175 13.41 -36.03 -2.65
C PHE A 175 12.90 -34.94 -1.71
N ASN A 176 12.60 -33.75 -2.26
CA ASN A 176 11.93 -32.70 -1.51
C ASN A 176 10.45 -33.07 -1.31
N THR A 177 9.94 -32.88 -0.09
CA THR A 177 8.53 -33.04 0.23
C THR A 177 8.06 -31.83 1.01
N ASP A 178 7.12 -31.07 0.45
CA ASP A 178 6.50 -29.94 1.13
C ASP A 178 5.00 -29.84 0.78
N GLY A 179 4.20 -29.44 1.77
CA GLY A 179 2.78 -29.18 1.59
C GLY A 179 2.55 -27.70 1.30
N THR A 180 2.14 -27.36 0.07
CA THR A 180 1.70 -26.01 -0.25
C THR A 180 0.20 -25.87 0.00
N GLY A 181 -0.19 -25.13 1.04
CA GLY A 181 -1.58 -24.79 1.30
C GLY A 181 -2.14 -23.83 0.24
N ILE A 182 -3.21 -24.21 -0.44
CA ILE A 182 -3.94 -23.35 -1.37
C ILE A 182 -5.01 -22.60 -0.58
N TYR A 183 -4.84 -21.29 -0.42
CA TYR A 183 -5.79 -20.43 0.29
C TYR A 183 -6.76 -19.78 -0.69
N PHE A 184 -8.07 -19.97 -0.48
CA PHE A 184 -9.12 -19.39 -1.33
C PHE A 184 -9.66 -18.04 -0.84
N ASP A 185 -9.22 -17.53 0.31
CA ASP A 185 -9.70 -16.25 0.86
C ASP A 185 -8.60 -15.35 1.46
N MET A 186 -8.81 -14.05 1.22
CA MET A 186 -8.07 -12.85 1.65
C MET A 186 -6.54 -12.85 1.50
N LEU A 187 -6.06 -12.00 0.58
CA LEU A 187 -4.67 -11.60 0.49
C LEU A 187 -4.15 -11.13 1.86
N PRO A 188 -3.03 -11.68 2.35
CA PRO A 188 -2.45 -11.32 3.63
C PRO A 188 -2.30 -9.81 3.82
N SER A 189 -2.57 -9.31 5.03
CA SER A 189 -2.39 -7.91 5.41
C SER A 189 -1.00 -7.42 5.00
N LYS A 190 -0.95 -6.54 4.01
CA LYS A 190 0.31 -6.15 3.39
C LYS A 190 1.15 -5.27 4.33
N MET A 191 2.40 -5.66 4.61
CA MET A 191 3.34 -5.00 5.54
C MET A 191 4.51 -4.36 4.80
N LEU A 192 5.29 -3.50 5.44
CA LEU A 192 6.51 -2.92 4.87
C LEU A 192 7.76 -3.59 5.47
N SER A 193 8.71 -3.99 4.63
CA SER A 193 10.01 -4.52 5.06
C SER A 193 11.15 -3.93 4.22
N GLU A 194 12.34 -3.85 4.78
CA GLU A 194 13.53 -3.36 4.08
C GLU A 194 13.86 -4.26 2.87
N LYS A 195 14.26 -3.64 1.76
CA LYS A 195 14.57 -4.33 0.51
C LYS A 195 15.73 -5.31 0.73
N GLY A 196 15.48 -6.58 0.44
CA GLY A 196 16.46 -7.67 0.59
C GLY A 196 16.46 -8.35 1.95
N LYS A 197 15.68 -7.88 2.93
CA LYS A 197 15.57 -8.52 4.25
C LYS A 197 14.32 -9.41 4.36
N PRO A 198 14.35 -10.43 5.23
CA PRO A 198 13.21 -11.30 5.47
C PRO A 198 12.02 -10.53 6.06
N ALA A 199 10.80 -10.96 5.71
CA ALA A 199 9.54 -10.37 6.18
C ALA A 199 9.00 -11.11 7.43
N SER A 200 9.92 -11.50 8.32
CA SER A 200 9.59 -12.17 9.57
C SER A 200 8.78 -11.22 10.47
N ILE A 201 7.76 -11.76 11.12
CA ILE A 201 6.92 -11.10 12.12
C ILE A 201 6.67 -12.06 13.27
N THR A 202 6.63 -11.56 14.50
CA THR A 202 6.27 -12.35 15.68
C THR A 202 4.83 -12.85 15.55
N ALA A 203 4.57 -14.08 16.00
CA ALA A 203 3.33 -14.83 15.75
C ALA A 203 2.03 -14.13 16.22
N GLU A 204 2.12 -13.18 17.14
CA GLU A 204 0.99 -12.50 17.77
C GLU A 204 0.29 -11.44 16.89
N GLN A 205 0.93 -11.00 15.79
CA GLN A 205 0.45 -9.86 14.99
C GLN A 205 -0.16 -10.25 13.62
N LYS A 206 -0.58 -11.51 13.47
CA LYS A 206 -1.15 -12.02 12.19
C LYS A 206 -2.54 -11.47 11.84
N HIS A 207 -3.25 -10.90 12.81
CA HIS A 207 -4.58 -10.34 12.62
C HIS A 207 -4.61 -8.85 12.99
N CYS A 208 -4.28 -7.99 12.02
CA CYS A 208 -4.47 -6.54 12.05
C CYS A 208 -4.83 -6.03 10.64
#